data_AF-A0A9R1RZ13-F1
#
_entry.id   AF-A0A9R1RZ13-F1
#
_cell.length_a   1.000
_cell.length_b   1.000
_cell.length_c   1.000
_cell.angle_alpha   90.00
_cell.angle_beta   90.00
_cell.angle_gamma   90.00
#
_symmetry.space_group_name_H-M   'P 1'
#
loop_
_entity.id
_entity.type
_entity.pdbx_description
1 polymer ?
#
loop_
_entity_poly.entity_id
_entity_poly.type
_entity_poly.pdbx_seq_one_letter_code
_entity_poly.pdbx_strand_id
1 'polypeptide(L)'
;MILAGCGAVVVNQSTGGAVTFPGICVVWGLVVMVMVYSVGHVSGAHFNPAVTIAFATCRRFPWKQVPSYVLAQVLGSTLASLTLRLTFGGAHGHSFGTMPSGSSTQAVALEFIISFYLMFVVSGVGTDDRAVGELAGLAVGATVVLNVLFAGYKPI
;
A
#
# COMPACT_ATOMS: atom_id res chain seq x y z
N MET A 1 -0.85 -5.58 -5.49
CA MET A 1 -0.15 -4.35 -5.01
C MET A 1 1.35 -4.55 -4.94
N ILE A 2 1.86 -5.44 -4.06
CA ILE A 2 3.30 -5.69 -3.89
C ILE A 2 4.05 -5.96 -5.20
N LEU A 3 3.52 -6.86 -6.05
CA LEU A 3 4.15 -7.19 -7.33
C LEU A 3 4.38 -5.95 -8.22
N ALA A 4 3.40 -5.05 -8.31
CA ALA A 4 3.50 -3.84 -9.14
C ALA A 4 4.36 -2.76 -8.47
N GLY A 5 4.12 -2.47 -7.19
CA GLY A 5 4.83 -1.42 -6.45
C GLY A 5 6.32 -1.73 -6.28
N CYS A 6 6.65 -2.92 -5.76
CA CYS A 6 8.04 -3.38 -5.65
C CYS A 6 8.63 -3.65 -7.04
N GLY A 7 7.84 -4.13 -8.00
CA GLY A 7 8.27 -4.33 -9.38
C GLY A 7 8.72 -3.04 -10.05
N ALA A 8 8.02 -1.93 -9.82
CA ALA A 8 8.45 -0.62 -10.33
C ALA A 8 9.82 -0.20 -9.77
N VAL A 9 10.11 -0.51 -8.51
CA VAL A 9 11.43 -0.25 -7.90
C VAL A 9 12.52 -1.10 -8.56
N VAL A 10 12.25 -2.39 -8.76
CA VAL A 10 13.19 -3.31 -9.43
C VAL A 10 13.44 -2.87 -10.87
N VAL A 11 12.38 -2.58 -11.64
CA VAL A 11 12.48 -2.08 -13.01
C VAL A 11 13.26 -0.77 -13.06
N ASN A 12 13.01 0.17 -12.14
CA ASN A 12 13.75 1.41 -12.06
C ASN A 12 15.26 1.17 -11.91
N GLN A 13 15.64 0.21 -11.06
CA GLN A 13 17.05 -0.13 -10.83
C GLN A 13 17.66 -0.84 -12.05
N SER A 14 16.95 -1.79 -12.66
CA SER A 14 17.43 -2.51 -13.85
C SER A 14 17.55 -1.64 -15.10
N THR A 15 16.80 -0.54 -15.18
CA THR A 15 16.79 0.39 -16.32
C THR A 15 17.66 1.63 -16.11
N GLY A 16 18.44 1.69 -15.03
CA GLY A 16 19.28 2.85 -14.73
C GLY A 16 18.50 4.12 -14.36
N GLY A 17 17.30 3.98 -13.80
CA GLY A 17 16.50 5.10 -13.29
C GLY A 17 15.37 5.58 -14.20
N ALA A 18 15.00 4.82 -15.25
CA ALA A 18 14.01 5.27 -16.24
C ALA A 18 12.60 5.52 -15.68
N VAL A 19 12.20 4.78 -14.63
CA VAL A 19 10.87 4.94 -14.00
C VAL A 19 10.83 6.21 -13.13
N THR A 20 11.97 6.58 -12.52
CA THR A 20 12.15 7.67 -11.56
C THR A 20 11.30 7.54 -10.29
N PHE A 21 11.58 8.36 -9.28
CA PHE A 21 10.83 8.35 -8.02
C PHE A 21 9.33 8.71 -8.20
N PRO A 22 8.94 9.76 -8.95
CA PRO A 22 7.53 10.03 -9.24
C PRO A 22 6.81 8.87 -9.91
N GLY A 23 7.46 8.16 -10.86
CA GLY A 23 6.86 6.99 -11.51
C GLY A 23 6.58 5.86 -10.53
N ILE A 24 7.50 5.60 -9.59
CA ILE A 24 7.26 4.62 -8.51
C ILE A 24 6.06 5.02 -7.64
N CYS A 25 5.95 6.30 -7.27
CA CYS A 25 4.82 6.82 -6.49
C CYS A 25 3.48 6.59 -7.20
N VAL A 26 3.43 6.90 -8.50
CA VAL A 26 2.24 6.70 -9.33
C VAL A 26 1.86 5.23 -9.42
N VAL A 27 2.83 4.32 -9.62
CA VAL A 27 2.53 2.87 -9.69
C VAL A 27 1.92 2.37 -8.37
N TRP A 28 2.44 2.80 -7.22
CA TRP A 28 1.87 2.42 -5.91
C TRP A 28 0.41 2.87 -5.74
N GLY A 29 0.09 4.11 -6.12
CA GLY A 29 -1.29 4.59 -6.04
C GLY A 29 -2.22 3.95 -7.07
N LEU A 30 -1.76 3.79 -8.31
CA LEU A 30 -2.56 3.17 -9.37
C LEU A 30 -2.90 1.72 -9.07
N VAL A 31 -1.95 0.92 -8.55
CA VAL A 31 -2.26 -0.47 -8.22
C VAL A 31 -3.28 -0.56 -7.09
N VAL A 32 -3.24 0.35 -6.11
CA VAL A 32 -4.26 0.41 -5.05
C VAL A 32 -5.62 0.76 -5.64
N MET A 33 -5.69 1.82 -6.47
CA MET A 33 -6.92 2.23 -7.15
C MET A 33 -7.53 1.10 -7.98
N VAL A 34 -6.72 0.45 -8.82
CA VAL A 34 -7.16 -0.68 -9.67
C VAL A 34 -7.73 -1.80 -8.82
N MET A 35 -7.05 -2.18 -7.73
CA MET A 35 -7.50 -3.27 -6.88
C MET A 35 -8.77 -2.93 -6.10
N VAL A 36 -8.91 -1.69 -5.61
CA VAL A 36 -10.13 -1.22 -4.94
C VAL A 36 -11.32 -1.25 -5.90
N TYR A 37 -11.17 -0.76 -7.13
CA TYR A 37 -12.27 -0.82 -8.10
C TYR A 37 -12.57 -2.24 -8.59
N SER A 38 -11.56 -3.10 -8.69
CA SER A 38 -11.74 -4.45 -9.22
C SER A 38 -12.40 -5.40 -8.22
N VAL A 39 -12.02 -5.35 -6.95
CA VAL A 39 -12.49 -6.34 -5.95
C VAL A 39 -13.00 -5.72 -4.65
N GLY A 40 -13.16 -4.39 -4.59
CA GLY A 40 -13.76 -3.70 -3.44
C GLY A 40 -15.16 -4.19 -3.12
N HIS A 41 -15.98 -4.45 -4.15
CA HIS A 41 -17.33 -5.00 -3.98
C HIS A 41 -17.35 -6.45 -3.46
N VAL A 42 -16.24 -7.19 -3.57
CA VAL A 42 -16.14 -8.59 -3.11
C VAL A 42 -15.71 -8.65 -1.65
N SER A 43 -14.65 -7.90 -1.28
CA SER A 43 -13.96 -8.07 0.00
C SER A 43 -13.84 -6.80 0.84
N GLY A 44 -14.30 -5.65 0.33
CA GLY A 44 -14.00 -4.34 0.91
C GLY A 44 -12.58 -3.84 0.59
N ALA A 45 -11.76 -4.63 -0.12
CA ALA A 45 -10.44 -4.24 -0.62
C ALA A 45 -9.52 -3.61 0.45
N HIS A 46 -9.48 -4.15 1.68
CA HIS A 46 -8.65 -3.54 2.73
C HIS A 46 -7.15 -3.60 2.38
N PHE A 47 -6.71 -4.75 1.84
CA PHE A 47 -5.33 -5.05 1.44
C PHE A 47 -4.20 -4.64 2.41
N ASN A 48 -4.56 -4.39 3.66
CA ASN A 48 -3.70 -3.88 4.70
C ASN A 48 -4.26 -4.36 6.07
N PRO A 49 -3.45 -5.01 6.90
CA PRO A 49 -3.86 -5.43 8.23
C PRO A 49 -4.32 -4.27 9.11
N ALA A 50 -3.66 -3.11 9.05
CA ALA A 50 -4.05 -1.92 9.81
C ALA A 50 -5.43 -1.40 9.39
N VAL A 51 -5.73 -1.37 8.09
CA VAL A 51 -7.07 -1.01 7.58
C VAL A 51 -8.12 -2.01 8.08
N THR A 52 -7.80 -3.30 8.03
CA THR A 52 -8.72 -4.37 8.47
C THR A 52 -9.05 -4.27 9.95
N ILE A 53 -8.04 -4.01 10.78
CA ILE A 53 -8.19 -3.82 12.22
C ILE A 53 -8.96 -2.53 12.50
N ALA A 54 -8.66 -1.43 11.81
CA ALA A 54 -9.38 -0.16 11.98
C ALA A 54 -10.87 -0.28 11.61
N PHE A 55 -11.20 -1.00 10.54
CA PHE A 55 -12.59 -1.25 10.18
C PHE A 55 -13.28 -2.14 11.22
N ALA A 56 -12.56 -3.08 11.82
CA ALA A 56 -13.10 -3.92 12.88
C ALA A 56 -13.35 -3.13 14.18
N THR A 57 -12.45 -2.23 14.58
CA THR A 57 -12.64 -1.35 15.75
C THR A 57 -13.81 -0.38 15.55
N CYS A 58 -13.99 0.13 14.33
CA CYS A 58 -15.14 0.96 13.94
C CYS A 58 -16.45 0.16 13.72
N ARG A 59 -16.47 -1.15 14.01
CA ARG A 59 -17.63 -2.06 13.79
C ARG A 59 -18.13 -2.12 12.35
N ARG A 60 -17.27 -1.79 11.38
CA ARG A 60 -17.52 -1.90 9.94
C ARG A 60 -17.05 -3.23 9.35
N PHE A 61 -16.27 -4.00 10.11
CA PHE A 61 -15.82 -5.34 9.71
C PHE A 61 -15.90 -6.34 10.89
N PRO A 62 -16.38 -7.58 10.69
CA PRO A 62 -16.53 -8.53 11.78
C PRO A 62 -15.17 -9.03 12.30
N TRP A 63 -14.92 -8.85 13.60
CA TRP A 63 -13.70 -9.29 14.28
C TRP A 63 -13.32 -10.76 14.03
N LYS A 64 -14.32 -11.64 13.90
CA LYS A 64 -14.11 -13.07 13.62
C LYS A 64 -13.41 -13.33 12.28
N GLN A 65 -13.56 -12.43 11.30
CA GLN A 65 -12.94 -12.57 9.98
C GLN A 65 -11.55 -11.92 9.90
N VAL A 66 -11.16 -11.09 10.88
CA VAL A 66 -9.89 -10.36 10.87
C VAL A 66 -8.69 -11.32 10.73
N PRO A 67 -8.57 -12.43 11.48
CA PRO A 67 -7.41 -13.31 11.37
C PRO A 67 -7.25 -13.92 9.98
N SER A 68 -8.32 -14.42 9.38
CA SER A 68 -8.29 -15.00 8.02
C SER A 68 -7.99 -13.94 6.96
N TYR A 69 -8.50 -12.73 7.13
CA TYR A 69 -8.29 -11.62 6.20
C TYR A 69 -6.83 -11.13 6.23
N VAL A 70 -6.26 -10.97 7.43
CA VAL A 70 -4.85 -10.63 7.63
C VAL A 70 -3.93 -11.74 7.10
N LEU A 71 -4.28 -13.00 7.36
CA LEU A 71 -3.53 -14.14 6.83
C LEU A 71 -3.50 -14.12 5.29
N ALA A 72 -4.63 -13.87 4.64
CA ALA A 72 -4.70 -13.76 3.18
C ALA A 72 -3.83 -12.60 2.65
N GLN A 73 -3.82 -11.45 3.34
CA GLN A 73 -2.97 -10.30 2.99
C GLN A 73 -1.48 -10.63 3.09
N VAL A 74 -1.05 -11.27 4.19
CA VAL A 74 0.35 -11.64 4.43
C VAL A 74 0.82 -12.74 3.47
N LEU A 75 -0.01 -13.74 3.21
CA LEU A 75 0.31 -14.78 2.23
C LEU A 75 0.39 -14.19 0.82
N GLY A 76 -0.57 -13.34 0.45
CA GLY A 76 -0.57 -12.66 -0.85
C GLY A 76 0.65 -11.78 -1.06
N SER A 77 1.07 -11.01 -0.05
CA SER A 77 2.28 -10.18 -0.11
C SER A 77 3.55 -11.03 -0.20
N THR A 78 3.63 -12.12 0.56
CA THR A 78 4.78 -13.03 0.55
C THR A 78 4.92 -13.73 -0.81
N LEU A 79 3.83 -14.25 -1.35
CA LEU A 79 3.82 -14.88 -2.67
C LEU A 79 4.17 -13.89 -3.78
N ALA A 80 3.64 -12.65 -3.73
CA ALA A 80 3.98 -11.61 -4.68
C ALA A 80 5.47 -11.25 -4.65
N SER A 81 6.07 -11.12 -3.45
CA SER A 81 7.50 -10.90 -3.28
C SER A 81 8.34 -12.06 -3.80
N LEU A 82 7.91 -13.30 -3.57
CA LEU A 82 8.58 -14.50 -4.10
C LEU A 82 8.53 -14.53 -5.63
N THR A 83 7.36 -14.28 -6.23
CA THR A 83 7.20 -14.19 -7.69
C THR A 83 8.12 -13.12 -8.26
N LEU A 84 8.17 -11.93 -7.64
CA LEU A 84 9.06 -10.87 -8.10
C LEU A 84 10.53 -11.30 -8.04
N ARG A 85 10.95 -11.93 -6.94
CA ARG A 85 12.31 -12.46 -6.80
C ARG A 85 12.65 -13.49 -7.88
N LEU A 86 11.73 -14.40 -8.21
CA LEU A 86 11.96 -15.43 -9.23
C LEU A 86 12.02 -14.84 -10.65
N THR A 87 11.12 -13.90 -10.98
CA THR A 87 11.05 -13.29 -12.31
C THR A 87 12.26 -12.41 -12.63
N PHE A 88 12.83 -11.74 -11.62
CA PHE A 88 13.96 -10.82 -11.80
C PHE A 88 15.32 -11.45 -11.40
N GLY A 89 15.46 -12.77 -11.57
CA GLY A 89 16.77 -13.44 -11.48
C GLY A 89 17.34 -13.55 -10.07
N GLY A 90 16.49 -13.50 -9.03
CA GLY A 90 16.90 -13.75 -7.65
C GLY A 90 17.75 -12.65 -7.02
N ALA A 91 17.83 -11.46 -7.63
CA ALA A 91 18.79 -10.41 -7.31
C ALA A 91 19.01 -10.23 -5.79
N HIS A 92 20.21 -10.63 -5.36
CA HIS A 92 20.64 -10.66 -3.97
C HIS A 92 20.85 -9.21 -3.50
N GLY A 93 19.97 -8.69 -2.64
CA GLY A 93 20.13 -7.36 -2.03
C GLY A 93 18.90 -6.45 -2.07
N HIS A 94 17.83 -6.82 -2.79
CA HIS A 94 16.60 -6.02 -2.77
C HIS A 94 15.75 -6.40 -1.56
N SER A 95 15.82 -5.59 -0.51
CA SER A 95 14.80 -5.65 0.53
C SER A 95 13.51 -5.08 -0.05
N PHE A 96 12.47 -5.90 -0.15
CA PHE A 96 11.15 -5.50 -0.68
C PHE A 96 10.30 -4.73 0.35
N GLY A 97 10.90 -4.37 1.49
CA GLY A 97 10.31 -3.54 2.53
C GLY A 97 10.88 -2.12 2.55
N THR A 98 10.22 -1.23 3.29
CA THR A 98 10.72 0.11 3.56
C THR A 98 11.95 0.04 4.46
N MET A 99 12.98 0.83 4.17
CA MET A 99 14.11 1.04 5.05
C MET A 99 14.03 2.45 5.61
N PRO A 100 14.12 2.64 6.93
CA PRO A 100 14.05 3.97 7.53
C PRO A 100 15.24 4.83 7.07
N SER A 101 14.96 6.08 6.75
CA SER A 101 15.99 7.11 6.63
C SER A 101 16.07 7.91 7.92
N GLY A 102 17.24 7.99 8.54
CA GLY A 102 17.45 8.76 9.77
C GLY A 102 17.11 7.98 11.04
N SER A 103 16.60 8.68 12.06
CA SER A 103 16.37 8.09 13.39
C SER A 103 15.11 7.22 13.45
N SER A 104 15.12 6.21 14.32
CA SER A 104 13.94 5.36 14.57
C SER A 104 12.71 6.18 14.99
N THR A 105 12.92 7.24 15.78
CA THR A 105 11.85 8.15 16.21
C THR A 105 11.23 8.91 15.04
N GLN A 106 12.06 9.40 14.13
CA GLN A 106 11.59 10.07 12.91
C GLN A 106 10.81 9.11 12.02
N ALA A 107 11.30 7.89 11.82
CA ALA A 107 10.62 6.87 11.04
C ALA A 107 9.25 6.52 11.63
N VAL A 108 9.16 6.32 12.95
CA VAL A 108 7.90 6.04 13.64
C VAL A 108 6.92 7.21 13.53
N ALA A 109 7.40 8.45 13.69
CA ALA A 109 6.55 9.64 13.53
C ALA A 109 5.99 9.76 12.10
N LEU A 110 6.83 9.54 11.10
CA LEU A 110 6.44 9.60 9.68
C LEU A 110 5.43 8.50 9.35
N GLU A 111 5.69 7.25 9.73
CA GLU A 111 4.79 6.11 9.54
C GLU A 111 3.44 6.33 10.23
N PHE A 112 3.43 6.92 11.43
CA PHE A 112 2.19 7.29 12.11
C PHE A 112 1.40 8.34 11.33
N ILE A 113 2.04 9.41 10.87
CA ILE A 113 1.40 10.50 10.13
C ILE A 113 0.79 9.99 8.81
N ILE A 114 1.55 9.24 8.02
CA ILE A 114 1.06 8.75 6.72
C ILE A 114 -0.01 7.66 6.88
N SER A 115 0.10 6.83 7.93
CA SER A 115 -0.94 5.85 8.26
C SER A 115 -2.22 6.53 8.72
N PHE A 116 -2.12 7.57 9.56
CA PHE A 116 -3.27 8.38 9.95
C PHE A 116 -3.93 9.03 8.73
N TYR A 117 -3.14 9.63 7.84
CA TYR A 117 -3.67 10.28 6.65
C TYR A 117 -4.38 9.29 5.71
N LEU A 118 -3.77 8.12 5.47
CA LEU A 118 -4.40 7.03 4.72
C LEU A 118 -5.70 6.58 5.38
N MET A 119 -5.67 6.32 6.69
CA MET A 119 -6.84 5.81 7.39
C MET A 119 -7.98 6.81 7.45
N PHE A 120 -7.66 8.10 7.60
CA PHE A 120 -8.65 9.17 7.57
C PHE A 120 -9.38 9.19 6.21
N VAL A 121 -8.65 9.13 5.10
CA VAL A 121 -9.25 9.10 3.76
C VAL A 121 -10.05 7.84 3.54
N VAL A 122 -9.49 6.66 3.83
CA VAL A 122 -10.17 5.36 3.65
C VAL A 122 -11.47 5.31 4.46
N SER A 123 -11.46 5.80 5.70
CA SER A 123 -12.66 5.83 6.54
C SER A 123 -13.66 6.84 6.01
N GLY A 124 -13.21 8.03 5.60
CA GLY A 124 -14.08 9.05 5.03
C GLY A 124 -14.82 8.57 3.78
N VAL A 125 -14.12 7.97 2.83
CA VAL A 125 -14.75 7.50 1.58
C VAL A 125 -15.44 6.14 1.70
N GLY A 126 -15.07 5.32 2.69
CA GLY A 126 -15.57 3.97 2.86
C GLY A 126 -16.68 3.81 3.91
N THR A 127 -16.93 4.82 4.75
CA THR A 127 -17.89 4.70 5.87
C THR A 127 -18.89 5.85 5.99
N ASP A 128 -18.68 6.97 5.31
CA ASP A 128 -19.63 8.09 5.30
C ASP A 128 -20.57 7.96 4.11
N ASP A 129 -21.86 7.79 4.36
CA ASP A 129 -22.89 7.66 3.32
C ASP A 129 -23.05 8.94 2.47
N ARG A 130 -22.49 10.07 2.93
CA ARG A 130 -22.47 11.34 2.17
C ARG A 130 -21.30 11.41 1.18
N ALA A 131 -20.33 10.50 1.27
CA ALA A 131 -19.19 10.47 0.36
C ALA A 131 -19.58 9.88 -1.01
N VAL A 132 -18.87 10.32 -2.06
CA VAL A 132 -19.03 9.74 -3.41
C VAL A 132 -18.31 8.40 -3.46
N GLY A 133 -18.99 7.31 -3.09
CA GLY A 133 -18.41 5.98 -2.98
C GLY A 133 -17.77 5.47 -4.28
N GLU A 134 -18.29 5.89 -5.44
CA GLU A 134 -17.70 5.56 -6.76
C GLU A 134 -16.28 6.10 -6.94
N LEU A 135 -15.90 7.15 -6.22
CA LEU A 135 -14.56 7.74 -6.26
C LEU A 135 -13.63 7.19 -5.16
N ALA A 136 -14.08 6.23 -4.35
CA ALA A 136 -13.29 5.71 -3.22
C ALA A 136 -11.94 5.14 -3.68
N GLY A 137 -11.90 4.39 -4.79
CA GLY A 137 -10.66 3.84 -5.32
C GLY A 137 -9.66 4.93 -5.75
N LEU A 138 -10.15 6.00 -6.40
CA LEU A 138 -9.34 7.14 -6.81
C LEU A 138 -8.79 7.88 -5.58
N ALA A 139 -9.63 8.17 -4.59
CA ALA A 139 -9.24 8.87 -3.38
C ALA A 139 -8.16 8.09 -2.61
N VAL A 140 -8.39 6.80 -2.36
CA VAL A 140 -7.43 5.94 -1.64
C VAL A 140 -6.12 5.80 -2.42
N GLY A 141 -6.20 5.56 -3.74
CA GLY A 141 -5.01 5.46 -4.59
C GLY A 141 -4.20 6.76 -4.62
N ALA A 142 -4.86 7.92 -4.75
CA ALA A 142 -4.22 9.24 -4.73
C ALA A 142 -3.54 9.51 -3.38
N THR A 143 -4.16 9.13 -2.26
CA THR A 143 -3.53 9.24 -0.94
C THR A 143 -2.28 8.38 -0.84
N VAL A 144 -2.26 7.18 -1.43
CA VAL A 144 -1.04 6.37 -1.48
C VAL A 144 0.04 7.03 -2.34
N VAL A 145 -0.29 7.63 -3.50
CA VAL A 145 0.70 8.42 -4.27
C VAL A 145 1.30 9.52 -3.40
N LEU A 146 0.47 10.31 -2.73
CA LEU A 146 0.91 11.42 -1.89
C LEU A 146 1.81 10.93 -0.76
N ASN A 147 1.39 9.91 -0.02
CA ASN A 147 2.17 9.34 1.07
C ASN A 147 3.56 8.90 0.59
N VAL A 148 3.64 8.17 -0.52
CA VAL A 148 4.95 7.73 -1.05
C VAL A 148 5.77 8.94 -1.51
N LEU A 149 5.15 9.96 -2.12
CA LEU A 149 5.86 11.12 -2.66
C LEU A 149 6.59 11.94 -1.58
N PHE A 150 5.96 12.19 -0.43
CA PHE A 150 6.58 13.01 0.62
C PHE A 150 7.25 12.19 1.74
N ALA A 151 6.85 10.93 1.95
CA ALA A 151 7.44 10.07 3.00
C ALA A 151 8.38 8.98 2.47
N GLY A 152 8.36 8.68 1.18
CA GLY A 152 9.24 7.69 0.54
C GLY A 152 10.65 8.22 0.22
N TYR A 153 11.02 9.39 0.72
CA TYR A 153 12.31 10.02 0.46
C TYR A 153 13.45 9.23 1.10
N LYS A 154 14.51 8.98 0.33
CA LYS A 154 15.80 8.53 0.86
C LYS A 154 16.78 9.70 0.72
N PRO A 155 17.34 10.24 1.81
CA PRO A 155 18.40 11.23 1.71
C PRO A 155 19.58 10.62 0.97
N ILE A 156 20.09 11.41 0.03
CA ILE A 156 21.24 11.13 -0.85
C ILE A 156 22.48 10.89 0.02
#